data_AF-A0A3B0UZQ9-F1
#
_entry.id   AF-A0A3B0UZQ9-F1
#
_cell.length_a   1.000
_cell.length_b   1.000
_cell.length_c   1.000
_cell.angle_alpha   90.00
_cell.angle_beta   90.00
_cell.angle_gamma   90.00
#
_symmetry.space_group_name_H-M   'P 1'
#
loop_
_entity.id
_entity.type
_entity.pdbx_description
1 polymer ?
#
loop_
_entity_poly.entity_id
_entity_poly.type
_entity_poly.pdbx_seq_one_letter_code
_entity_poly.pdbx_strand_id
1 'polypeptide(L)'
;MGVTNLGHVRTWPKIKFELDQRWLPQRHGSPFQWLLIGSAGLVAALILLVPAYLLLRVGTGWAEAWQTLAQPRTLQILGNTLGLALAVTAAATLLAVPLAWFTTCTDLPGKRFWAVLVALPLVVPSYVAAYLFASILTPK
;
A
#
# COMPACT_ATOMS: atom_id res chain seq x y z
N MET A 1 41.40 22.59 53.63
CA MET A 1 42.07 21.74 52.63
C MET A 1 41.04 20.77 52.07
N GLY A 2 40.91 20.68 50.74
CA GLY A 2 40.29 19.53 50.06
C GLY A 2 38.82 19.68 49.67
N VAL A 3 38.60 20.31 48.53
CA VAL A 3 37.38 20.27 47.71
C VAL A 3 37.17 18.85 47.15
N THR A 4 35.92 18.38 47.03
CA THR A 4 35.27 17.69 45.87
C THR A 4 34.10 16.83 46.38
N ASN A 5 32.85 17.23 46.20
CA ASN A 5 32.08 17.05 44.97
C ASN A 5 32.11 15.61 44.47
N LEU A 6 31.05 14.86 44.76
CA LEU A 6 30.19 14.25 43.74
C LEU A 6 28.81 14.11 44.37
N GLY A 7 27.93 15.01 43.95
CA GLY A 7 26.54 15.03 44.37
C GLY A 7 25.93 13.64 44.22
N HIS A 8 25.18 13.27 45.26
CA HIS A 8 24.08 12.32 45.27
C HIS A 8 23.78 11.81 43.84
N VAL A 9 24.43 10.71 43.46
CA VAL A 9 23.99 9.92 42.31
C VAL A 9 22.56 9.56 42.63
N ARG A 10 21.63 10.29 41.98
CA ARG A 10 20.21 10.01 41.97
C ARG A 10 20.10 8.58 41.50
N THR A 11 19.98 7.66 42.46
CA THR A 11 19.81 6.24 42.20
C THR A 11 18.52 6.17 41.42
N TRP A 12 18.67 5.97 40.11
CA TRP A 12 17.56 5.84 39.20
C TRP A 12 16.56 4.88 39.82
N PRO A 13 15.28 5.27 39.95
CA PRO A 13 14.27 4.31 40.36
C PRO A 13 14.41 3.13 39.41
N LYS A 14 14.65 1.94 39.94
CA LYS A 14 14.68 0.72 39.15
C LYS A 14 13.25 0.52 38.66
N ILE A 15 12.90 1.19 37.58
CA ILE A 15 11.70 0.90 36.80
C ILE A 15 12.01 -0.48 36.23
N LYS A 16 11.67 -1.50 37.01
CA LYS A 16 11.49 -2.83 36.48
C LYS A 16 10.37 -2.67 35.48
N PHE A 17 10.75 -2.55 34.22
CA PHE A 17 9.89 -2.89 33.10
C PHE A 17 9.67 -4.40 33.22
N GLU A 18 8.94 -4.83 34.26
CA GLU A 18 8.29 -6.12 34.29
C GLU A 18 7.32 -6.05 33.14
N LEU A 19 7.78 -6.50 31.96
CA LEU A 19 6.93 -6.79 30.83
C LEU A 19 5.85 -7.70 31.40
N ASP A 20 4.71 -7.10 31.71
CA ASP A 20 3.60 -7.78 32.33
C ASP A 20 3.18 -8.87 31.34
N GLN A 21 3.62 -10.09 31.63
CA GLN A 21 3.41 -11.27 30.77
C GLN A 21 1.93 -11.59 30.58
N ARG A 22 1.04 -10.88 31.29
CA ARG A 22 -0.41 -10.88 31.09
C ARG A 22 -0.84 -10.29 29.74
N TRP A 23 -0.03 -9.43 29.11
CA TRP A 23 -0.30 -8.90 27.76
C TRP A 23 0.18 -9.82 26.63
N LEU A 24 0.94 -10.88 26.95
CA LEU A 24 1.22 -11.91 25.97
C LEU A 24 -0.04 -12.76 25.84
N PRO A 25 -0.74 -12.75 24.69
CA PRO A 25 -1.89 -13.61 24.51
C PRO A 25 -1.42 -15.04 24.74
N GLN A 26 -1.90 -15.65 25.82
CA GLN A 26 -1.67 -17.06 26.10
C GLN A 26 -2.41 -17.85 25.01
N ARG A 27 -1.72 -18.09 23.89
CA ARG A 27 -2.20 -18.91 22.78
C ARG A 27 -2.26 -20.35 23.26
N HIS A 28 -3.29 -20.67 24.04
CA HIS A 28 -3.64 -22.04 24.38
C HIS A 28 -3.97 -22.74 23.06
N GLY A 29 -3.08 -23.62 22.58
CA GLY A 29 -3.22 -24.31 21.30
C GLY A 29 -4.42 -25.26 21.27
N SER A 30 -5.61 -24.69 21.15
CA SER A 30 -6.84 -25.45 20.98
C SER A 30 -6.81 -26.16 19.62
N PRO A 31 -7.35 -27.39 19.51
CA PRO A 31 -7.44 -28.10 18.23
C PRO A 31 -8.22 -27.28 17.18
N PHE A 32 -9.14 -26.42 17.64
CA PHE A 32 -9.88 -25.48 16.80
C PHE A 32 -9.00 -24.41 16.13
N GLN A 33 -7.98 -23.89 16.81
CA GLN A 33 -7.04 -22.93 16.21
C GLN A 33 -6.16 -23.58 15.14
N TRP A 34 -5.75 -24.84 15.32
CA TRP A 34 -5.02 -25.58 14.30
C TRP A 34 -5.87 -25.86 13.06
N LEU A 35 -7.16 -26.15 13.24
CA LEU A 35 -8.12 -26.26 12.14
C LEU A 35 -8.25 -24.93 11.38
N LEU A 36 -8.37 -23.80 12.07
CA LEU A 36 -8.46 -22.47 11.44
C LEU A 36 -7.19 -22.10 10.67
N ILE A 37 -6.01 -22.37 11.23
CA ILE A 37 -4.72 -22.14 10.55
C ILE A 37 -4.58 -23.05 9.34
N GLY A 38 -4.97 -24.32 9.47
CA GLY A 38 -4.99 -25.28 8.37
C GLY A 38 -5.93 -24.85 7.23
N SER A 39 -7.15 -24.41 7.55
CA SER A 39 -8.11 -23.94 6.54
C SER A 39 -7.66 -22.64 5.89
N ALA A 40 -7.10 -21.70 6.64
CA ALA A 40 -6.57 -20.45 6.10
C ALA A 40 -5.36 -20.72 5.18
N GLY A 41 -4.48 -21.64 5.58
CA GLY A 41 -3.36 -22.08 4.76
C GLY A 41 -3.81 -22.75 3.45
N LEU A 42 -4.84 -23.60 3.52
CA LEU A 42 -5.42 -24.24 2.34
C LEU A 42 -6.02 -23.20 1.38
N VAL A 43 -6.81 -22.24 1.88
CA VAL A 43 -7.40 -21.18 1.05
C VAL A 43 -6.30 -20.33 0.41
N ALA A 44 -5.28 -19.92 1.19
CA ALA A 44 -4.15 -19.18 0.66
C ALA A 44 -3.41 -19.97 -0.43
N ALA A 45 -3.18 -21.27 -0.23
CA ALA A 45 -2.55 -22.15 -1.21
C ALA A 45 -3.39 -22.28 -2.50
N LEU A 46 -4.72 -22.40 -2.38
CA LEU A 46 -5.63 -22.44 -3.54
C LEU A 46 -5.61 -21.13 -4.32
N ILE A 47 -5.57 -19.99 -3.64
CA ILE A 47 -5.44 -18.67 -4.29
C ILE A 47 -4.09 -18.54 -4.99
N LEU A 48 -3.01 -19.00 -4.35
CA LEU A 48 -1.66 -18.97 -4.93
C LEU A 48 -1.46 -19.96 -6.08
N LEU A 49 -2.32 -20.97 -6.20
CA LEU A 49 -2.20 -21.99 -7.24
C LEU A 49 -2.28 -21.38 -8.65
N VAL A 50 -3.18 -20.41 -8.86
CA VAL A 50 -3.36 -19.73 -10.16
C VAL A 50 -2.09 -18.97 -10.59
N PRO A 51 -1.55 -18.02 -9.80
CA PRO A 51 -0.31 -17.35 -10.18
C PRO A 51 0.89 -18.30 -10.25
N ALA A 52 0.97 -19.32 -9.37
CA ALA A 52 2.03 -20.32 -9.43
C ALA A 52 2.01 -21.11 -10.75
N TYR A 53 0.83 -21.55 -11.19
CA TYR A 53 0.65 -22.21 -12.47
C TYR A 53 1.03 -21.31 -13.64
N LEU A 54 0.64 -20.03 -13.61
CA LEU A 54 0.99 -19.06 -14.66
C LEU A 54 2.51 -18.87 -14.75
N LEU A 55 3.22 -18.79 -13.62
CA LEU A 55 4.69 -18.68 -13.61
C LEU A 55 5.37 -19.91 -14.23
N LEU A 56 4.89 -21.11 -13.87
CA LEU A 56 5.38 -22.36 -14.46
C LEU A 56 5.11 -22.42 -15.97
N ARG A 57 3.91 -22.00 -16.40
CA ARG A 57 3.51 -21.97 -17.81
C ARG A 57 4.39 -21.05 -18.64
N VAL A 58 4.70 -19.86 -18.14
CA VAL A 58 5.60 -18.91 -18.82
C VAL A 58 7.00 -19.50 -19.00
N GLY A 59 7.50 -20.26 -18.02
CA GLY A 59 8.80 -20.95 -18.11
C GLY A 59 8.90 -21.97 -19.25
N THR A 60 7.79 -22.63 -19.61
CA THR A 60 7.75 -23.63 -20.69
C THR A 60 7.53 -23.05 -22.09
N GLY A 61 7.06 -21.80 -22.20
CA GLY A 61 6.64 -21.16 -23.46
C GLY A 61 7.47 -19.95 -23.87
N TRP A 62 8.73 -19.86 -23.43
CA TRP A 62 9.54 -18.64 -23.56
C TRP A 62 9.68 -18.11 -24.99
N ALA A 63 9.84 -19.00 -25.97
CA ALA A 63 9.95 -18.61 -27.38
C ALA A 63 8.65 -17.99 -27.93
N GLU A 64 7.49 -18.58 -27.61
CA GLU A 64 6.17 -18.07 -27.99
C GLU A 64 5.86 -16.74 -27.26
N ALA A 65 6.25 -16.63 -26.00
CA ALA A 65 6.12 -15.40 -25.22
C ALA A 65 6.92 -14.25 -25.85
N TRP A 66 8.17 -14.50 -26.25
CA TRP A 66 9.00 -13.48 -26.92
C TRP A 66 8.43 -13.09 -28.28
N GLN A 67 7.95 -14.06 -29.07
CA GLN A 67 7.28 -13.78 -30.33
C GLN A 67 6.03 -12.91 -30.14
N THR A 68 5.23 -13.18 -29.11
CA THR A 68 4.03 -12.41 -28.77
C THR A 68 4.36 -11.00 -28.27
N LEU A 69 5.41 -10.85 -27.47
CA LEU A 69 5.89 -9.55 -27.00
C LEU A 69 6.51 -8.71 -28.12
N ALA A 70 7.21 -9.35 -29.05
CA ALA A 70 7.81 -8.70 -30.21
C ALA A 70 6.79 -8.33 -31.30
N GLN A 71 5.52 -8.75 -31.17
CA GLN A 71 4.48 -8.31 -32.09
C GLN A 71 4.34 -6.78 -32.02
N PRO A 72 4.30 -6.09 -33.17
CA PRO A 72 4.20 -4.63 -33.21
C PRO A 72 3.01 -4.08 -32.42
N ARG A 73 1.88 -4.79 -32.44
CA ARG A 73 0.68 -4.44 -31.67
C ARG A 73 0.93 -4.49 -30.16
N THR A 74 1.60 -5.52 -29.66
CA THR A 74 1.91 -5.66 -28.23
C THR A 74 2.84 -4.54 -27.76
N LEU A 75 3.86 -4.22 -28.54
CA LEU A 75 4.77 -3.10 -28.27
C LEU A 75 4.05 -1.75 -28.28
N GLN A 76 3.13 -1.53 -29.23
CA GLN A 76 2.31 -0.31 -29.27
C GLN A 76 1.42 -0.18 -28.03
N ILE A 77 0.76 -1.27 -27.60
CA ILE A 77 -0.07 -1.25 -26.39
C ILE A 77 0.78 -0.98 -25.15
N LEU A 78 1.95 -1.60 -25.06
CA LEU A 78 2.88 -1.39 -23.96
C LEU A 78 3.37 0.06 -23.91
N GLY A 79 3.77 0.61 -25.06
CA GLY A 79 4.18 2.00 -25.20
C GLY A 79 3.07 2.99 -24.83
N ASN A 80 1.85 2.76 -25.29
CA ASN A 80 0.69 3.59 -24.93
C ASN A 80 0.38 3.52 -23.44
N THR A 81 0.47 2.34 -22.83
CA THR A 81 0.22 2.15 -21.39
C THR A 81 1.28 2.86 -20.56
N LEU A 82 2.56 2.71 -20.93
CA LEU A 82 3.66 3.41 -20.27
C LEU A 82 3.55 4.94 -20.45
N GLY A 83 3.24 5.39 -21.66
CA GLY A 83 3.03 6.80 -21.96
C GLY A 83 1.89 7.39 -21.12
N LEU A 84 0.76 6.69 -21.04
CA LEU A 84 -0.39 7.09 -20.22
C LEU A 84 -0.03 7.10 -18.73
N ALA A 85 0.64 6.06 -18.23
CA ALA A 85 1.06 5.97 -16.84
C ALA A 85 2.00 7.12 -16.44
N LEU A 86 2.99 7.43 -17.30
CA LEU A 86 3.91 8.54 -17.09
C LEU A 86 3.19 9.89 -17.15
N ALA A 87 2.32 10.10 -18.14
CA ALA A 87 1.54 11.32 -18.27
C ALA A 87 0.64 11.57 -17.05
N VAL A 88 -0.08 10.53 -16.59
CA VAL A 88 -0.93 10.60 -15.39
C VAL A 88 -0.09 10.85 -14.14
N THR A 89 1.04 10.17 -13.99
CA THR A 89 1.93 10.36 -12.83
C THR A 89 2.50 11.78 -12.79
N ALA A 90 2.94 12.31 -13.93
CA ALA A 90 3.45 13.67 -14.04
C ALA A 90 2.36 14.70 -13.74
N ALA A 91 1.18 14.57 -14.34
CA ALA A 91 0.04 15.44 -14.08
C ALA A 91 -0.40 15.40 -12.61
N ALA A 92 -0.51 14.20 -12.03
CA ALA A 92 -0.85 14.02 -10.62
C ALA A 92 0.19 14.67 -9.71
N THR A 93 1.49 14.50 -9.99
CA THR A 93 2.57 15.12 -9.20
C THR A 93 2.53 16.64 -9.31
N LEU A 94 2.33 17.18 -10.52
CA LEU A 94 2.22 18.62 -10.77
C LEU A 94 1.03 19.25 -10.05
N LEU A 95 -0.07 18.53 -9.85
CA LEU A 95 -1.23 19.02 -9.11
C LEU A 95 -1.09 18.79 -7.59
N ALA A 96 -0.61 17.62 -7.19
CA ALA A 96 -0.52 17.23 -5.78
C ALA A 96 0.55 18.00 -5.02
N VAL A 97 1.72 18.28 -5.63
CA VAL A 97 2.83 18.95 -4.95
C VAL A 97 2.47 20.40 -4.56
N PRO A 98 1.92 21.26 -5.44
CA PRO A 98 1.47 22.58 -5.06
C PRO A 98 0.33 22.54 -4.03
N LEU A 99 -0.63 21.61 -4.20
CA LEU A 99 -1.75 21.48 -3.26
C LEU A 99 -1.25 21.10 -1.86
N ALA A 100 -0.32 20.15 -1.77
CA ALA A 100 0.34 19.76 -0.52
C ALA A 100 1.07 20.96 0.10
N TRP A 101 1.87 21.68 -0.69
CA TRP A 101 2.59 22.87 -0.24
C TRP A 101 1.66 23.94 0.33
N PHE A 102 0.54 24.24 -0.34
CA PHE A 102 -0.44 25.20 0.16
C PHE A 102 -1.08 24.73 1.47
N THR A 103 -1.42 23.44 1.61
CA THR A 103 -2.03 22.92 2.84
C THR A 103 -1.10 22.93 4.06
N THR A 104 0.21 22.78 3.84
CA THR A 104 1.21 22.73 4.92
C THR A 104 1.78 24.10 5.25
N CYS A 105 2.14 24.89 4.23
CA CYS A 105 2.88 26.14 4.40
C CYS A 105 1.97 27.37 4.48
N THR A 106 0.67 27.25 4.17
CA THR A 106 -0.30 28.33 4.33
C THR A 106 -1.27 27.99 5.46
N ASP A 107 -1.60 28.97 6.32
CA ASP A 107 -2.65 28.83 7.35
C ASP A 107 -4.04 28.89 6.71
N LEU A 108 -4.35 27.89 5.88
CA LEU A 108 -5.66 27.71 5.29
C LEU A 108 -6.67 27.37 6.41
N PRO A 109 -7.74 28.17 6.60
CA PRO A 109 -8.81 27.81 7.52
C PRO A 109 -9.49 26.55 7.00
N GLY A 110 -9.47 25.47 7.78
CA GLY A 110 -10.14 24.21 7.42
C GLY A 110 -9.25 23.12 6.78
N LYS A 111 -7.99 22.96 7.20
CA LYS A 111 -7.09 21.86 6.77
C LYS A 111 -7.74 20.46 6.77
N ARG A 112 -8.64 20.20 7.73
CA ARG A 112 -9.43 18.95 7.78
C ARG A 112 -10.39 18.78 6.61
N PHE A 113 -11.03 19.85 6.14
CA PHE A 113 -11.94 19.80 4.99
C PHE A 113 -11.19 19.45 3.71
N TRP A 114 -10.03 20.07 3.49
CA TRP A 114 -9.14 19.75 2.36
C TRP A 114 -8.63 18.30 2.40
N ALA A 115 -8.22 17.81 3.57
CA ALA A 115 -7.79 16.42 3.73
C ALA A 115 -8.91 15.42 3.38
N VAL A 116 -10.14 15.70 3.83
CA VAL A 116 -11.31 14.85 3.51
C VAL A 116 -11.65 14.91 2.03
N LEU A 117 -11.63 16.08 1.40
CA LEU A 117 -11.88 16.24 -0.04
C LEU A 117 -10.88 15.46 -0.90
N VAL A 118 -9.60 15.45 -0.53
CA VAL A 118 -8.56 14.70 -1.24
C VAL A 118 -8.72 13.18 -1.04
N ALA A 119 -9.20 12.74 0.13
CA ALA A 119 -9.46 11.33 0.42
C ALA A 119 -10.79 10.82 -0.15
N LEU A 120 -11.77 11.70 -0.37
CA LEU A 120 -13.11 11.38 -0.87
C LEU A 120 -13.09 10.57 -2.19
N PRO A 121 -12.36 10.99 -3.26
CA PRO A 121 -12.31 10.23 -4.50
C PRO A 121 -11.64 8.86 -4.37
N LEU A 122 -10.80 8.66 -3.34
CA LEU A 122 -10.13 7.38 -3.08
C LEU A 122 -11.10 6.28 -2.62
N VAL A 123 -12.25 6.68 -2.06
CA VAL A 123 -13.33 5.77 -1.66
C VAL A 123 -14.25 5.44 -2.84
N VAL A 124 -14.30 6.29 -3.86
CA VAL A 124 -15.12 6.07 -5.05
C VAL A 124 -14.50 4.93 -5.88
N PRO A 125 -15.25 3.85 -6.17
CA PRO A 125 -14.74 2.77 -7.02
C PRO A 125 -14.34 3.30 -8.40
N SER A 126 -13.20 2.86 -8.92
CA SER A 126 -12.67 3.29 -10.22
C SER A 126 -13.65 3.09 -11.37
N TYR A 127 -14.45 2.03 -11.31
CA TYR A 127 -15.53 1.76 -12.27
C TYR A 127 -16.54 2.92 -12.33
N VAL A 128 -17.04 3.39 -11.19
CA VAL A 128 -18.03 4.49 -11.14
C VAL A 128 -17.44 5.77 -11.72
N ALA A 129 -16.18 6.07 -11.42
CA ALA A 129 -15.47 7.23 -11.96
C ALA A 129 -15.34 7.15 -13.50
N ALA A 130 -15.01 5.98 -14.04
CA ALA A 130 -14.92 5.77 -15.49
C ALA A 130 -16.28 5.98 -16.19
N TYR A 131 -17.38 5.49 -15.59
CA TYR A 131 -18.73 5.68 -16.12
C TYR A 131 -19.16 7.15 -16.11
N LEU A 132 -18.89 7.87 -15.02
CA LEU A 132 -19.17 9.31 -14.94
C LEU A 132 -18.43 10.07 -16.05
N PHE A 133 -17.14 9.80 -16.22
CA PHE A 133 -16.34 10.44 -17.25
C PHE A 133 -16.87 10.14 -18.66
N ALA A 134 -17.18 8.87 -18.95
CA ALA A 134 -17.78 8.46 -20.22
C ALA A 134 -19.12 9.16 -20.49
N SER A 135 -19.98 9.28 -19.47
CA SER A 135 -21.29 9.93 -19.61
C SER A 135 -21.22 11.43 -19.88
N ILE A 136 -20.18 12.10 -19.36
CA ILE A 136 -19.98 13.55 -19.56
C ILE A 136 -19.37 13.84 -20.93
N LEU A 137 -18.47 12.97 -21.41
CA LEU A 137 -17.72 13.18 -22.66
C LEU A 137 -18.38 12.53 -23.88
N THR A 138 -19.38 11.66 -23.71
CA THR A 138 -20.09 11.05 -24.83
C THR A 138 -20.96 12.11 -25.53
N PRO A 139 -20.74 12.38 -26.84
CA PRO A 139 -21.61 13.25 -27.61
C PRO A 139 -23.02 12.66 -27.67
N LYS A 140 -24.03 13.52 -27.55
CA LYS A 140 -25.45 13.14 -27.61
C LYS A 140 -25.85 12.70 -29.02
#